data_AF-A0A8X6P5L4-F1
#
_entry.id   AF-A0A8X6P5L4-F1
#
_cell.length_a   1.000
_cell.length_b   1.000
_cell.length_c   1.000
_cell.angle_alpha   90.00
_cell.angle_beta   90.00
_cell.angle_gamma   90.00
#
_symmetry.space_group_name_H-M   'P 1'
#
loop_
_entity.id
_entity.type
_entity.pdbx_description
1 polymer ?
#
loop_
_entity_poly.entity_id
_entity_poly.type
_entity_poly.pdbx_seq_one_letter_code
_entity_poly.pdbx_strand_id
1 'polypeptide(L)'
;MKSLYFPSKIRVAAIELEGVMMVKNVNNQLVLDGLQGKLVQCLADKLNFEIEILIAPDKDIMTDFGNGTFGGIVGMLQRREADMGVMGLTLLKKYRRPLISASR
;
A
#
# COMPACT_ATOMS: atom_id res chain seq x y z
N MET A 1 29.43 4.22 7.23
CA MET A 1 28.18 4.08 6.47
C MET A 1 27.10 3.55 7.41
N LYS A 2 25.98 4.26 7.61
CA LYS A 2 24.81 3.66 8.26
C LYS A 2 24.21 2.67 7.27
N SER A 3 24.21 1.38 7.57
CA SER A 3 23.42 0.41 6.80
C SER A 3 21.96 0.83 6.86
N LEU A 4 21.33 1.05 5.72
CA LEU A 4 19.89 1.26 5.65
C LEU A 4 19.23 -0.07 6.07
N TYR A 5 18.62 -0.08 7.25
CA TYR A 5 17.84 -1.22 7.74
C TYR A 5 16.52 -1.25 6.98
N PHE A 6 16.26 -2.33 6.24
CA PHE A 6 14.97 -2.55 5.62
C PHE A 6 13.99 -3.11 6.66
N PRO A 7 12.73 -2.64 6.74
CA PRO A 7 11.78 -3.12 7.74
C PRO A 7 11.50 -4.62 7.59
N SER A 8 11.43 -5.34 8.71
CA SER A 8 11.06 -6.77 8.73
C SER A 8 9.55 -7.00 8.59
N LYS A 9 8.74 -5.95 8.69
CA LYS A 9 7.28 -5.99 8.54
C LYS A 9 6.80 -4.73 7.82
N ILE A 10 5.87 -4.89 6.89
CA ILE A 10 5.26 -3.80 6.11
C ILE A 10 3.74 -3.93 6.21
N ARG A 11 3.08 -2.83 6.61
CA ARG A 11 1.61 -2.72 6.62
C ARG A 11 1.12 -2.35 5.23
N VAL A 12 0.39 -3.26 4.60
CA VAL A 12 -0.13 -3.12 3.24
C VAL A 12 -1.63 -2.83 3.30
N ALA A 13 -2.00 -1.60 2.95
CA ALA A 13 -3.38 -1.22 2.76
C ALA A 13 -3.92 -1.76 1.42
N ALA A 14 -5.07 -2.43 1.48
CA ALA A 14 -5.69 -3.09 0.34
C ALA A 14 -7.21 -2.86 0.30
N ILE A 15 -7.77 -2.97 -0.90
CA ILE A 15 -9.20 -3.12 -1.17
C ILE A 15 -9.40 -4.38 -1.99
N GLU A 16 -10.52 -5.06 -1.81
CA GLU A 16 -10.87 -6.18 -2.67
C GLU A 16 -11.36 -5.67 -4.03
N LEU A 17 -10.65 -6.06 -5.08
CA LEU A 17 -11.01 -5.82 -6.47
C LEU A 17 -10.75 -7.11 -7.26
N GLU A 18 -11.83 -7.76 -7.70
CA GLU A 18 -11.78 -9.08 -8.33
C GLU A 18 -10.74 -9.14 -9.48
N GLY A 19 -9.90 -10.17 -9.45
CA GLY A 19 -8.82 -10.39 -10.42
C GLY A 19 -7.57 -9.51 -10.25
N VAL A 20 -7.67 -8.34 -9.61
CA VAL A 20 -6.54 -7.39 -9.44
C VAL A 20 -5.91 -7.50 -8.06
N MET A 21 -6.71 -7.31 -7.02
CA MET A 21 -6.30 -7.41 -5.62
C MET A 21 -7.35 -8.23 -4.87
N MET A 22 -6.94 -9.39 -4.39
CA MET A 22 -7.81 -10.27 -3.62
C MET A 22 -7.18 -10.48 -2.25
N VAL A 23 -8.03 -10.62 -1.25
CA VAL A 23 -7.62 -11.03 0.09
C VAL A 23 -8.30 -12.35 0.37
N LYS A 24 -7.49 -13.39 0.58
CA LYS A 24 -7.98 -14.72 0.90
C LYS A 24 -7.74 -15.01 2.36
N ASN A 25 -8.67 -15.69 3.00
CA ASN A 25 -8.42 -16.29 4.30
C ASN A 25 -7.88 -17.71 4.10
N VAL A 26 -6.64 -17.95 4.51
CA VAL A 26 -5.99 -19.26 4.50
C VAL A 26 -5.58 -19.55 5.93
N ASN A 27 -6.20 -20.57 6.55
CA ASN A 27 -5.89 -20.98 7.93
C ASN A 27 -5.97 -19.83 8.97
N ASN A 28 -7.03 -19.03 8.91
CA ASN A 28 -7.23 -17.83 9.75
C ASN A 28 -6.22 -16.70 9.52
N GLN A 29 -5.44 -16.74 8.45
CA GLN A 29 -4.55 -15.66 8.04
C GLN A 29 -5.03 -15.04 6.73
N LEU A 30 -5.01 -13.71 6.67
CA LEU A 30 -5.25 -13.00 5.43
C LEU A 30 -4.00 -13.10 4.55
N VAL A 31 -4.20 -13.46 3.28
CA VAL A 31 -3.15 -13.57 2.27
C VAL A 31 -3.54 -12.74 1.06
N LEU A 32 -2.58 -11.99 0.51
CA LEU A 32 -2.78 -11.25 -0.73
C LEU A 32 -2.76 -12.20 -1.93
N ASP A 33 -3.71 -12.04 -2.84
CA ASP A 33 -3.77 -12.77 -4.10
C ASP A 33 -4.21 -11.82 -5.25
N GLY A 34 -4.36 -12.35 -6.45
CA GLY A 34 -4.52 -11.57 -7.67
C GLY A 34 -3.17 -11.11 -8.21
N LEU A 35 -3.19 -10.39 -9.34
CA LEU A 35 -1.96 -9.96 -10.02
C LEU A 35 -1.09 -9.10 -9.09
N GLN A 36 -1.69 -8.13 -8.41
CA GLN A 36 -0.97 -7.21 -7.54
C GLN A 36 -0.59 -7.86 -6.21
N GLY A 37 -1.43 -8.74 -5.65
CA GLY A 37 -1.09 -9.48 -4.43
C GLY A 37 0.14 -10.35 -4.60
N LYS A 38 0.24 -11.07 -5.73
CA LYS A 38 1.41 -11.89 -6.07
C LYS A 38 2.69 -11.07 -6.26
N LEU A 39 2.58 -9.85 -6.81
CA LEU A 39 3.73 -8.94 -6.90
C LEU A 39 4.25 -8.58 -5.51
N VAL A 40 3.36 -8.21 -4.58
CA VAL A 40 3.74 -7.84 -3.21
C VAL A 40 4.34 -9.03 -2.47
N GLN A 41 3.79 -10.23 -2.66
CA GLN A 41 4.35 -11.46 -2.08
C GLN A 41 5.77 -11.72 -2.60
N CYS A 42 6.01 -11.56 -3.91
CA CYS A 42 7.35 -11.68 -4.49
C CYS A 42 8.34 -10.66 -3.89
N LEU A 43 7.89 -9.42 -3.64
CA LEU A 43 8.71 -8.41 -2.96
C LEU A 43 9.01 -8.82 -1.51
N ALA A 44 8.01 -9.30 -0.78
CA ALA A 44 8.16 -9.80 0.59
C ALA A 44 9.20 -10.92 0.67
N ASP A 45 9.12 -11.89 -0.24
CA ASP A 45 10.04 -13.02 -0.29
C ASP A 45 11.47 -12.58 -0.66
N LYS A 46 11.62 -11.62 -1.60
CA LYS A 46 12.94 -11.15 -2.06
C LYS A 46 13.62 -10.17 -1.11
N LEU A 47 12.84 -9.38 -0.38
CA LEU A 47 13.33 -8.38 0.57
C LEU A 47 13.24 -8.85 2.02
N ASN A 48 12.74 -10.07 2.24
CA ASN A 48 12.64 -10.74 3.53
C ASN A 48 11.86 -9.92 4.58
N PHE A 49 10.64 -9.52 4.22
CA PHE A 49 9.71 -8.85 5.14
C PHE A 49 8.37 -9.56 5.22
N GLU A 50 7.69 -9.42 6.35
CA GLU A 50 6.35 -9.92 6.58
C GLU A 50 5.30 -8.89 6.13
N ILE A 51 4.18 -9.38 5.59
CA ILE A 51 3.05 -8.55 5.16
C ILE A 51 1.99 -8.54 6.27
N GLU A 52 1.59 -7.36 6.71
CA GLU A 52 0.37 -7.17 7.50
C GLU A 52 -0.67 -6.47 6.64
N ILE A 53 -1.77 -7.17 6.35
CA ILE A 53 -2.82 -6.67 5.47
C ILE A 53 -3.80 -5.83 6.27
N LEU A 54 -4.03 -4.60 5.83
CA LEU A 54 -5.03 -3.69 6.38
C LEU A 54 -6.08 -3.41 5.30
N ILE A 55 -7.34 -3.76 5.57
CA ILE A 55 -8.43 -3.49 4.63
C ILE A 55 -8.92 -2.07 4.85
N ALA A 56 -9.00 -1.27 3.77
CA ALA A 56 -9.57 0.07 3.86
C ALA A 56 -11.05 -0.02 4.29
N PRO A 57 -11.46 0.65 5.38
CA PRO A 57 -12.78 0.47 5.98
C PRO A 57 -13.92 0.96 5.09
N ASP A 58 -13.66 1.99 4.28
CA ASP A 58 -14.58 2.56 3.29
C ASP A 58 -14.51 1.87 1.92
N LYS A 59 -13.66 0.83 1.77
CA LYS A 59 -13.44 0.06 0.55
C LYS A 59 -13.07 0.92 -0.67
N ASP A 60 -12.50 2.10 -0.45
CA ASP A 60 -12.12 3.03 -1.51
C ASP A 60 -10.60 3.16 -1.62
N ILE A 61 -10.14 3.52 -2.82
CA ILE A 61 -8.75 3.90 -3.09
C ILE A 61 -8.48 5.27 -2.46
N MET A 62 -9.38 6.23 -2.69
CA MET A 62 -9.18 7.63 -2.35
C MET A 62 -10.49 8.41 -2.40
N THR A 63 -10.85 9.03 -1.29
CA THR A 63 -11.93 10.03 -1.21
C THR A 63 -11.30 11.38 -0.88
N ASP A 64 -11.49 12.40 -1.71
CA ASP A 64 -10.99 13.75 -1.44
C ASP A 64 -12.06 14.54 -0.67
N PHE A 65 -11.75 14.90 0.58
CA PHE A 65 -12.67 15.68 1.42
C PHE A 65 -12.58 17.20 1.19
N GLY A 66 -11.75 17.66 0.25
CA GLY A 66 -11.63 19.07 -0.13
C GLY A 66 -10.86 19.96 0.86
N ASN A 67 -10.46 19.42 2.00
CA ASN A 67 -9.70 20.10 3.06
C ASN A 67 -8.23 19.61 3.14
N GLY A 68 -7.76 18.91 2.10
CA GLY A 68 -6.42 18.32 2.06
C GLY A 68 -6.29 17.00 2.83
N THR A 69 -7.39 16.43 3.32
CA THR A 69 -7.43 15.09 3.90
C THR A 69 -8.12 14.11 2.95
N PHE A 70 -7.73 12.85 3.07
CA PHE A 70 -8.23 11.79 2.22
C PHE A 70 -8.81 10.61 3.01
N GLY A 71 -9.83 9.97 2.44
CA GLY A 71 -10.31 8.63 2.80
C GLY A 71 -9.57 7.54 2.03
N GLY A 72 -10.04 6.30 2.15
CA GLY A 72 -9.48 5.16 1.46
C GLY A 72 -8.06 4.83 1.87
N ILE A 73 -7.41 4.03 1.02
CA ILE A 73 -6.00 3.68 1.16
C ILE A 73 -5.09 4.92 1.18
N VAL A 74 -5.37 5.94 0.35
CA VAL A 74 -4.58 7.19 0.36
C VAL A 74 -4.67 7.89 1.72
N GLY A 75 -5.84 7.90 2.33
CA GLY A 75 -6.05 8.39 3.69
C GLY A 75 -5.24 7.63 4.73
N MET A 76 -5.24 6.29 4.66
CA MET A 76 -4.46 5.44 5.57
C MET A 76 -2.96 5.74 5.46
N LEU A 77 -2.43 5.93 4.25
CA LEU A 77 -1.05 6.34 4.02
C LEU A 77 -0.77 7.75 4.58
N GLN A 78 -1.68 8.71 4.36
CA GLN A 78 -1.56 10.07 4.89
C GLN A 78 -1.46 10.07 6.42
N ARG A 79 -2.25 9.23 7.09
CA ARG A 79 -2.28 9.07 8.56
C ARG A 79 -1.22 8.09 9.10
N ARG A 80 -0.38 7.51 8.24
CA ARG A 80 0.66 6.51 8.60
C ARG A 80 0.12 5.22 9.24
N GLU A 81 -1.14 4.90 8.96
CA GLU A 81 -1.79 3.64 9.36
C GLU A 81 -1.24 2.47 8.55
N ALA A 82 -0.85 2.72 7.30
CA ALA A 82 -0.17 1.79 6.41
C ALA A 82 1.15 2.35 5.90
N ASP A 83 2.05 1.46 5.48
CA ASP A 83 3.37 1.79 4.93
C ASP A 83 3.36 1.72 3.39
N MET A 84 2.50 0.88 2.84
CA MET A 84 2.31 0.68 1.40
C MET A 84 0.83 0.57 1.08
N GLY A 85 0.40 1.16 -0.04
CA GLY A 85 -0.91 0.94 -0.63
C GLY A 85 -0.73 0.25 -1.97
N VAL A 86 -1.53 -0.80 -2.24
CA VAL A 86 -1.41 -1.55 -3.49
C VAL A 86 -2.72 -1.45 -4.22
N MET A 87 -2.73 -0.64 -5.29
CA MET A 87 -3.86 -0.54 -6.19
C MET A 87 -3.40 -0.11 -7.58
N GLY A 88 -4.31 -0.03 -8.55
CA GLY A 88 -4.10 0.72 -9.79
C GLY A 88 -3.95 2.22 -9.52
N LEU A 89 -2.77 2.67 -9.11
CA LEU A 89 -2.49 4.09 -8.91
C LEU A 89 -2.30 4.78 -10.26
N THR A 90 -3.27 5.61 -10.65
CA THR A 90 -3.04 6.60 -11.70
C THR A 90 -2.29 7.78 -11.10
N LEU A 91 -1.07 8.05 -11.58
CA LEU A 91 -0.29 9.21 -11.15
C LEU A 91 -0.91 10.50 -11.69
N LEU A 92 -1.77 11.13 -10.90
CA LEU A 92 -2.36 12.42 -11.25
C LEU A 92 -1.39 13.56 -10.90
N LYS A 93 -1.09 14.42 -11.89
CA LYS A 93 -0.19 15.57 -11.72
C LYS A 93 -0.54 16.43 -10.50
N LYS A 94 -1.84 16.60 -10.19
CA LYS A 94 -2.33 17.40 -9.06
C LYS A 94 -1.86 16.91 -7.68
N TYR A 95 -1.48 15.64 -7.52
CA TYR A 95 -1.04 15.06 -6.25
C TYR A 95 0.45 14.71 -6.23
N ARG A 96 1.19 15.03 -7.30
CA ARG A 96 2.64 14.82 -7.35
C ARG A 96 3.32 15.91 -6.53
N ARG A 97 3.97 15.55 -5.42
CA ARG A 97 4.96 16.45 -4.82
C ARG A 97 6.11 16.65 -5.82
N PRO A 98 6.64 17.87 -5.99
CA PRO A 98 7.87 18.06 -6.73
C PRO A 98 8.91 17.13 -6.11
N LEU A 99 9.53 16.28 -6.94
CA LEU A 99 10.69 15.53 -6.48
C LEU A 99 11.72 16.59 -6.10
N ILE A 100 12.06 16.68 -4.82
CA ILE A 100 13.23 17.45 -4.40
C ILE A 100 14.37 16.77 -5.13
N SER A 101 14.90 17.41 -6.17
CA SER A 101 16.11 16.96 -6.81
C SER A 101 17.14 16.84 -5.70
N ALA A 102 17.64 15.63 -5.45
CA ALA A 102 18.83 15.46 -4.65
C ALA A 102 19.87 16.40 -5.27
N SER A 103 20.16 17.48 -4.56
CA SER A 103 21.21 18.43 -4.90
C SER A 103 22.49 17.62 -5.04
N ARG A 104 22.96 17.51 -6.29
CA ARG A 104 24.30 17.05 -6.62
C ARG A 104 25.32 18.08 -6.16
#